data_AF-A0A0Q7BZL4-F1
#
_entry.id   AF-A0A0Q7BZL4-F1
#
_cell.length_a   1.000
_cell.length_b   1.000
_cell.length_c   1.000
_cell.angle_alpha   90.00
_cell.angle_beta   90.00
_cell.angle_gamma   90.00
#
_symmetry.space_group_name_H-M   'P 1'
#
loop_
_entity.id
_entity.type
_entity.pdbx_description
1 polymer ?
#
loop_
_entity_poly.entity_id
_entity_poly.type
_entity_poly.pdbx_seq_one_letter_code
_entity_poly.pdbx_strand_id
1 'polypeptide(L)'
;MPSKSPLSAGRRIQMRRSDVHGNGVFAVQDLAEGETLIEYKGEVISWKEALRRHPHDPAQPNHTFYFHIDDGRVIDGNVKGNDARWINHSCEPNCEADEVDGRVYIKALRNISAGEELNYDYGLIIDEPYTPKLLSEFPCWCGSEECRGTLLTPKDEDEQKKKKKKAKKKAEKKKAEKKEAKKAEKKADKKAEKKSAKKDKSDKD
;
A
#
# COMPACT_ATOMS: atom_id res chain seq x y z
N MET A 1 -27.58 -7.49 -7.41
CA MET A 1 -27.59 -6.02 -7.62
C MET A 1 -26.40 -5.45 -6.86
N PRO A 2 -25.39 -4.83 -7.47
CA PRO A 2 -24.37 -4.14 -6.68
C PRO A 2 -25.01 -2.86 -6.14
N SER A 3 -25.19 -2.79 -4.82
CA SER A 3 -25.63 -1.58 -4.14
C SER A 3 -24.53 -0.52 -4.29
N LYS A 4 -24.77 0.49 -5.13
CA LYS A 4 -24.03 1.75 -5.07
C LYS A 4 -24.46 2.44 -3.79
N SER A 5 -23.70 2.26 -2.70
CA SER A 5 -23.85 3.12 -1.53
C SER A 5 -23.61 4.57 -1.95
N PRO A 6 -24.51 5.51 -1.60
CA PRO A 6 -24.32 6.91 -1.91
C PRO A 6 -23.10 7.42 -1.12
N LEU A 7 -22.14 8.02 -1.84
CA LEU A 7 -21.02 8.74 -1.24
C LEU A 7 -21.61 9.91 -0.43
N SER A 8 -21.77 9.71 0.88
CA SER A 8 -22.04 10.78 1.82
C SER A 8 -21.03 11.90 1.61
N ALA A 9 -21.50 13.10 1.26
CA ALA A 9 -20.68 14.27 0.94
C ALA A 9 -20.01 14.90 2.17
N GLY A 10 -20.07 14.24 3.33
CA GLY A 10 -19.43 14.67 4.57
C GLY A 10 -17.96 14.23 4.68
N ARG A 11 -17.27 14.80 5.67
CA ARG A 11 -15.99 14.28 6.14
C ARG A 11 -16.19 12.81 6.53
N ARG A 12 -15.32 11.91 6.08
CA ARG A 12 -15.43 10.46 6.32
C ARG A 12 -14.47 9.91 7.36
N ILE A 13 -13.37 10.63 7.55
CA ILE A 13 -12.33 10.31 8.52
C ILE A 13 -11.89 11.59 9.24
N GLN A 14 -11.45 11.47 10.49
CA GLN A 14 -11.02 12.62 11.29
C GLN A 14 -9.82 12.28 12.17
N MET A 15 -8.83 13.16 12.22
CA MET A 15 -7.76 13.10 13.21
C MET A 15 -8.28 13.46 14.60
N ARG A 16 -7.95 12.63 15.60
CA ARG A 16 -8.22 12.86 17.03
C ARG A 16 -7.05 12.37 17.87
N ARG A 17 -7.06 12.60 19.18
CA ARG A 17 -6.15 11.91 20.10
C ARG A 17 -6.44 10.40 20.06
N SER A 18 -5.38 9.59 20.07
CA SER A 18 -5.47 8.13 20.13
C SER A 18 -4.91 7.63 21.45
N ASP A 19 -5.51 6.55 21.95
CA ASP A 19 -5.02 5.82 23.11
C ASP A 19 -3.82 4.90 22.77
N VAL A 20 -3.57 4.65 21.47
CA VAL A 20 -2.41 3.87 21.00
C VAL A 20 -1.15 4.73 21.07
N HIS A 21 -1.14 5.85 20.35
CA HIS A 21 0.00 6.76 20.33
C HIS A 21 -0.40 8.14 19.77
N GLY A 22 -0.08 9.21 20.49
CA GLY A 22 -0.14 10.58 19.98
C GLY A 22 -1.50 10.99 19.40
N ASN A 23 -1.60 10.98 18.07
CA ASN A 23 -2.83 11.21 17.31
C ASN A 23 -3.19 9.94 16.54
N GLY A 24 -4.47 9.75 16.28
CA GLY A 24 -5.03 8.70 15.43
C GLY A 24 -5.96 9.27 14.38
N VAL A 25 -6.36 8.45 13.42
CA VAL A 25 -7.39 8.78 12.43
C VAL A 25 -8.58 7.87 12.62
N PHE A 26 -9.77 8.43 12.74
CA PHE A 26 -10.99 7.70 13.08
C PHE A 26 -12.01 7.81 11.97
N ALA A 27 -12.76 6.73 11.75
CA ALA A 27 -13.95 6.76 10.91
C ALA A 27 -15.02 7.65 11.56
N VAL A 28 -15.69 8.52 10.77
CA VAL A 28 -16.83 9.32 11.28
C VAL A 28 -18.18 8.89 10.67
N GLN A 29 -18.14 7.88 9.82
CA GLN A 29 -19.26 7.15 9.25
C GLN A 29 -18.77 5.73 8.94
N ASP A 30 -19.70 4.83 8.65
CA ASP A 30 -19.32 3.48 8.24
C ASP A 30 -18.56 3.50 6.90
N LEU A 31 -17.51 2.69 6.83
CA LEU A 31 -16.61 2.53 5.69
C LEU A 31 -16.67 1.08 5.22
N ALA A 32 -16.80 0.87 3.91
CA ALA A 32 -16.96 -0.46 3.35
C ALA A 32 -15.60 -1.14 3.14
N GLU A 33 -15.58 -2.46 3.25
CA GLU A 33 -14.43 -3.29 2.86
C GLU A 33 -13.96 -2.97 1.42
N GLY A 34 -12.65 -2.95 1.22
CA GLY A 34 -12.00 -2.72 -0.06
C GLY A 34 -12.00 -1.27 -0.53
N GLU A 35 -12.61 -0.36 0.23
CA GLU A 35 -12.69 1.05 -0.13
C GLU A 35 -11.37 1.79 0.11
N THR A 36 -10.97 2.65 -0.83
CA THR A 36 -9.85 3.58 -0.65
C THR A 36 -10.27 4.76 0.23
N LEU A 37 -9.61 4.94 1.36
CA LEU A 37 -9.96 5.91 2.39
C LEU A 37 -9.20 7.22 2.25
N ILE A 38 -7.88 7.13 2.09
CA ILE A 38 -6.99 8.30 2.01
C ILE A 38 -5.68 7.92 1.31
N GLU A 39 -5.09 8.85 0.56
CA GLU A 39 -3.72 8.74 0.07
C GLU A 39 -2.73 9.15 1.16
N TYR A 40 -1.64 8.40 1.34
CA TYR A 40 -0.52 8.81 2.18
C TYR A 40 0.33 9.84 1.42
N LYS A 41 0.14 11.13 1.73
CA LYS A 41 0.85 12.22 1.05
C LYS A 41 2.14 12.60 1.78
N GLY A 42 3.09 13.11 1.02
CA GLY A 42 4.35 13.63 1.51
C GLY A 42 5.27 13.99 0.34
N GLU A 43 6.48 14.42 0.66
CA GLU A 43 7.52 14.64 -0.34
C GLU A 43 8.19 13.32 -0.72
N VAL A 44 8.26 13.01 -2.02
CA VAL A 44 8.95 11.80 -2.49
C VAL A 44 10.44 12.09 -2.63
N ILE A 45 11.26 11.41 -1.84
CA ILE A 45 12.71 11.60 -1.74
C ILE A 45 13.46 10.28 -1.95
N SER A 46 14.78 10.37 -2.17
CA SER A 46 15.65 9.20 -2.20
C SER A 46 15.93 8.65 -0.79
N TRP A 47 16.28 7.38 -0.67
CA TRP A 47 16.73 6.78 0.60
C TRP A 47 17.89 7.54 1.25
N LYS A 48 18.87 7.98 0.44
CA LYS A 48 20.01 8.79 0.92
C LYS A 48 19.57 10.09 1.58
N GLU A 49 18.54 10.73 1.03
CA GLU A 49 17.99 11.96 1.59
C GLU A 49 17.18 11.70 2.86
N ALA A 50 16.41 10.60 2.91
CA ALA A 50 15.70 10.18 4.12
C ALA A 50 16.68 9.93 5.29
N LEU A 51 17.80 9.25 5.04
CA LEU A 51 18.87 9.05 6.02
C LEU A 51 19.50 10.37 6.46
N ARG A 52 19.72 11.33 5.54
CA ARG A 52 20.27 12.65 5.87
C ARG A 52 19.34 13.47 6.78
N ARG A 53 18.01 13.32 6.61
CA ARG A 53 16.98 13.99 7.41
C ARG A 53 16.69 13.29 8.73
N HIS A 54 17.09 12.03 8.87
CA HIS A 54 16.84 11.23 10.07
C HIS A 54 17.89 11.52 11.17
N PRO A 55 17.48 11.64 12.43
CA PRO A 55 16.10 11.73 12.90
C PRO A 55 15.50 13.11 12.66
N HIS A 56 14.17 13.18 12.44
CA HIS A 56 13.47 14.48 12.40
C HIS A 56 13.41 15.13 13.78
N ASP A 57 13.26 14.32 14.83
CA ASP A 57 13.29 14.74 16.22
C ASP A 57 14.36 13.91 16.96
N PRO A 58 15.50 14.51 17.37
CA PRO A 58 16.54 13.81 18.12
C PRO A 58 16.06 13.22 19.45
N ALA A 59 14.99 13.75 20.05
CA ALA A 59 14.40 13.20 21.27
C ALA A 59 13.56 11.93 21.01
N GLN A 60 13.11 11.73 19.77
CA GLN A 60 12.32 10.57 19.34
C GLN A 60 12.89 10.00 18.03
N PRO A 61 14.12 9.47 18.04
CA PRO A 61 14.82 9.14 16.82
C PRO A 61 14.07 8.08 15.99
N ASN A 62 13.38 7.14 16.64
CA ASN A 62 12.65 6.06 15.98
C ASN A 62 11.26 6.49 15.47
N HIS A 63 10.80 7.70 15.76
CA HIS A 63 9.52 8.21 15.32
C HIS A 63 9.69 8.91 13.96
N THR A 64 9.25 8.24 12.89
CA THR A 64 9.36 8.76 11.52
C THR A 64 8.04 8.64 10.77
N PHE A 65 7.87 9.47 9.74
CA PHE A 65 6.75 9.42 8.80
C PHE A 65 7.22 8.96 7.40
N TYR A 66 8.19 8.05 7.39
CA TYR A 66 8.76 7.52 6.16
C TYR A 66 7.96 6.31 5.66
N PHE A 67 7.51 6.38 4.41
CA PHE A 67 6.84 5.27 3.74
C PHE A 67 7.67 4.80 2.55
N HIS A 68 8.14 3.55 2.58
CA HIS A 68 8.88 2.96 1.47
C HIS A 68 7.96 2.60 0.30
N ILE A 69 8.36 2.96 -0.92
CA ILE A 69 7.69 2.53 -2.16
C ILE A 69 8.61 1.62 -2.98
N ASP A 70 8.01 0.75 -3.80
CA ASP A 70 8.63 -0.41 -4.45
C ASP A 70 9.84 -0.06 -5.36
N ASP A 71 9.98 1.19 -5.79
CA ASP A 71 11.10 1.66 -6.63
C ASP A 71 12.31 2.19 -5.85
N GLY A 72 12.32 2.03 -4.52
CA GLY A 72 13.44 2.40 -3.64
C GLY A 72 13.42 3.86 -3.19
N ARG A 73 12.38 4.62 -3.55
CA ARG A 73 12.12 5.96 -3.00
C ARG A 73 11.33 5.85 -1.70
N VAL A 74 11.26 6.98 -1.01
CA VAL A 74 10.56 7.14 0.27
C VAL A 74 9.62 8.32 0.17
N ILE A 75 8.42 8.19 0.72
CA ILE A 75 7.54 9.32 0.99
C ILE A 75 7.86 9.84 2.39
N ASP A 76 8.27 11.10 2.50
CA ASP A 76 8.41 11.83 3.76
C ASP A 76 7.08 12.55 4.08
N GLY A 77 6.26 11.93 4.94
CA GLY A 77 4.98 12.47 5.39
C GLY A 77 5.10 13.69 6.32
N ASN A 78 6.30 14.04 6.77
CA ASN A 78 6.52 15.24 7.57
C ASN A 78 6.52 16.50 6.69
N VAL A 79 6.95 16.38 5.43
CA VAL A 79 7.01 17.48 4.46
C VAL A 79 5.84 17.39 3.48
N LYS A 80 4.94 18.37 3.50
CA LYS A 80 3.74 18.43 2.63
C LYS A 80 2.82 17.20 2.75
N GLY A 81 2.79 16.58 3.93
CA GLY A 81 1.91 15.44 4.21
C GLY A 81 0.46 15.83 4.53
N ASN A 82 -0.34 14.84 4.90
CA ASN A 82 -1.74 14.97 5.29
C ASN A 82 -2.06 14.11 6.53
N ASP A 83 -3.35 14.05 6.90
CA ASP A 83 -3.82 13.31 8.09
C ASP A 83 -3.43 11.82 8.09
N ALA A 84 -3.14 11.21 6.93
CA ALA A 84 -2.76 9.80 6.83
C ALA A 84 -1.50 9.44 7.64
N ARG A 85 -0.60 10.40 7.89
CA ARG A 85 0.60 10.19 8.70
C ARG A 85 0.30 9.86 10.17
N TRP A 86 -0.91 10.15 10.63
CA TRP A 86 -1.37 9.89 11.99
C TRP A 86 -2.14 8.56 12.11
N ILE A 87 -2.24 7.77 11.05
CA ILE A 87 -2.85 6.44 11.13
C ILE A 87 -1.87 5.52 11.86
N ASN A 88 -2.31 4.95 12.97
CA ASN A 88 -1.45 4.16 13.86
C ASN A 88 -1.23 2.72 13.38
N HIS A 89 -0.27 2.06 14.02
CA HIS A 89 -0.01 0.65 13.81
C HIS A 89 -1.03 -0.24 14.54
N SER A 90 -1.41 -1.36 13.92
CA SER A 90 -2.00 -2.51 14.62
C SER A 90 -1.42 -3.82 14.11
N CYS A 91 -1.22 -4.78 15.02
CA CYS A 91 -0.87 -6.17 14.66
C CYS A 91 -2.09 -6.93 14.09
N GLU A 92 -3.31 -6.49 14.44
CA GLU A 92 -4.57 -6.95 13.85
C GLU A 92 -5.27 -5.78 13.16
N PRO A 93 -4.81 -5.40 11.96
CA PRO A 93 -5.23 -4.15 11.34
C PRO A 93 -6.60 -4.20 10.69
N ASN A 94 -7.28 -3.05 10.62
CA ASN A 94 -8.51 -2.89 9.82
C ASN A 94 -8.27 -2.24 8.45
N CYS A 95 -7.05 -1.77 8.16
CA CYS A 95 -6.65 -1.20 6.89
C CYS A 95 -5.35 -1.81 6.36
N GLU A 96 -5.12 -1.67 5.05
CA GLU A 96 -3.86 -1.98 4.38
C GLU A 96 -3.37 -0.80 3.53
N ALA A 97 -2.07 -0.77 3.26
CA ALA A 97 -1.47 0.15 2.30
C ALA A 97 -1.34 -0.51 0.92
N ASP A 98 -1.95 0.11 -0.08
CA ASP A 98 -1.89 -0.30 -1.48
C ASP A 98 -1.05 0.71 -2.27
N GLU A 99 0.04 0.22 -2.88
CA GLU A 99 0.90 1.03 -3.73
C GLU A 99 0.46 0.95 -5.19
N VAL A 100 0.16 2.10 -5.79
CA VAL A 100 -0.23 2.24 -7.19
C VAL A 100 0.58 3.37 -7.82
N ASP A 101 1.40 3.03 -8.81
CA ASP A 101 2.21 3.97 -9.60
C ASP A 101 3.07 4.92 -8.73
N GLY A 102 3.71 4.38 -7.68
CA GLY A 102 4.57 5.15 -6.76
C GLY A 102 3.82 6.04 -5.78
N ARG A 103 2.51 5.83 -5.61
CA ARG A 103 1.66 6.49 -4.62
C ARG A 103 1.06 5.45 -3.70
N VAL A 104 0.84 5.80 -2.43
CA VAL A 104 0.34 4.88 -1.41
C VAL A 104 -1.06 5.29 -1.00
N TYR A 105 -1.98 4.34 -1.02
CA TYR A 105 -3.38 4.52 -0.64
C TYR A 105 -3.74 3.58 0.50
N ILE A 106 -4.39 4.11 1.52
CA ILE A 106 -4.91 3.32 2.62
C ILE A 106 -6.30 2.81 2.24
N LYS A 107 -6.48 1.49 2.31
CA LYS A 107 -7.74 0.80 2.00
C LYS A 107 -8.26 0.02 3.20
N ALA A 108 -9.58 -0.05 3.31
CA ALA A 108 -10.22 -0.86 4.35
C ALA A 108 -10.10 -2.36 4.03
N LEU A 109 -9.66 -3.17 5.02
CA LEU A 109 -9.57 -4.64 4.92
C LEU A 109 -10.87 -5.34 5.27
N ARG A 110 -11.76 -4.65 5.97
CA ARG A 110 -13.10 -5.11 6.39
C ARG A 110 -14.03 -3.90 6.44
N ASN A 111 -15.30 -4.14 6.73
CA ASN A 111 -16.19 -3.04 7.12
C ASN A 111 -15.70 -2.40 8.43
N ILE A 112 -15.69 -1.07 8.48
CA ILE A 112 -15.24 -0.27 9.62
C ILE A 112 -16.40 0.62 10.05
N SER A 113 -16.81 0.51 11.30
CA SER A 113 -17.92 1.26 11.88
C SER A 113 -17.50 2.69 12.21
N ALA A 114 -18.45 3.62 12.18
CA ALA A 114 -18.22 4.96 12.67
C ALA A 114 -17.66 4.95 14.12
N GLY A 115 -16.61 5.72 14.35
CA GLY A 115 -15.92 5.82 15.64
C GLY A 115 -14.71 4.89 15.80
N GLU A 116 -14.54 3.87 14.96
CA GLU A 116 -13.35 3.02 14.99
C GLU A 116 -12.09 3.79 14.54
N GLU A 117 -10.95 3.54 15.20
CA GLU A 117 -9.66 4.04 14.76
C GLU A 117 -9.16 3.23 13.55
N LEU A 118 -8.68 3.92 12.52
CA LEU A 118 -8.02 3.32 11.38
C LEU A 118 -6.59 2.94 11.77
N ASN A 119 -6.15 1.75 11.36
CA ASN A 119 -4.82 1.25 11.63
C ASN A 119 -4.36 0.26 10.57
N TYR A 120 -3.04 0.15 10.36
CA TYR A 120 -2.45 -0.84 9.45
C TYR A 120 -1.15 -1.45 10.01
N ASP A 121 -0.74 -2.60 9.49
CA ASP A 121 0.58 -3.15 9.79
C ASP A 121 1.65 -2.31 9.08
N TYR A 122 2.52 -1.63 9.84
CA TYR A 122 3.53 -0.74 9.28
C TYR A 122 4.57 -1.48 8.44
N GLY A 123 4.74 -2.78 8.65
CA GLY A 123 5.71 -3.56 7.89
C GLY A 123 7.16 -3.11 8.15
N LEU A 124 7.47 -2.55 9.34
CA LEU A 124 8.81 -2.06 9.65
C LEU A 124 9.79 -3.23 9.71
N ILE A 125 10.85 -3.16 8.91
CA ILE A 125 11.89 -4.18 8.85
C ILE A 125 13.22 -3.48 9.05
N ILE A 126 14.05 -4.08 9.89
CA ILE A 126 15.40 -3.62 10.21
C ILE A 126 16.38 -4.75 9.85
N ASP A 127 17.46 -4.42 9.14
CA ASP A 127 18.40 -5.40 8.60
C ASP A 127 19.35 -5.99 9.66
N GLU A 128 19.36 -5.43 10.87
CA GLU A 128 20.10 -5.90 12.04
C GLU A 128 19.45 -7.14 12.70
N PRO A 129 20.22 -7.99 13.40
CA PRO A 129 19.66 -9.05 14.23
C PRO A 129 18.69 -8.50 15.29
N TYR A 130 17.52 -9.13 15.42
CA TYR A 130 16.53 -8.73 16.40
C TYR A 130 16.97 -9.17 17.80
N THR A 131 17.60 -8.26 18.52
CA THR A 131 17.96 -8.43 19.93
C THR A 131 16.82 -7.93 20.83
N PRO A 132 16.71 -8.40 22.09
CA PRO A 132 15.72 -7.87 23.03
C PRO A 132 15.80 -6.35 23.19
N LYS A 133 17.02 -5.79 23.15
CA LYS A 133 17.25 -4.35 23.18
C LYS A 133 16.61 -3.66 21.97
N LEU A 134 16.89 -4.13 20.75
CA LEU A 134 16.33 -3.55 19.53
C LEU A 134 14.80 -3.61 19.55
N LEU A 135 14.22 -4.76 19.93
CA LEU A 135 12.76 -4.91 20.02
C LEU A 135 12.15 -3.90 21.01
N SER A 136 12.82 -3.64 22.14
CA SER A 136 12.39 -2.66 23.15
C SER A 136 12.50 -1.21 22.70
N GLU A 137 13.29 -0.91 21.66
CA GLU A 137 13.39 0.43 21.06
C GLU A 137 12.23 0.73 20.09
N PHE A 138 11.48 -0.30 19.68
CA PHE A 138 10.31 -0.21 18.81
C PHE A 138 9.10 -0.91 19.45
N PRO A 139 8.65 -0.50 20.65
CA PRO A 139 7.54 -1.14 21.34
C PRO A 139 6.22 -0.93 20.58
N CYS A 140 5.34 -1.94 20.59
CA CYS A 140 3.99 -1.83 20.05
C CYS A 140 2.97 -1.66 21.18
N TRP A 141 2.08 -0.67 21.03
CA TRP A 141 1.00 -0.36 21.97
C TRP A 141 -0.39 -0.49 21.34
N CYS A 142 -0.54 -1.27 20.26
CA CYS A 142 -1.79 -1.34 19.51
C CYS A 142 -2.98 -1.95 20.27
N GLY A 143 -2.72 -2.66 21.37
CA GLY A 143 -3.75 -3.24 22.23
C GLY A 143 -4.46 -4.48 21.65
N SER A 144 -4.02 -5.02 20.51
CA SER A 144 -4.58 -6.25 19.95
C SER A 144 -4.27 -7.47 20.82
N GLU A 145 -5.12 -8.50 20.78
CA GLU A 145 -4.91 -9.73 21.58
C GLU A 145 -3.66 -10.47 21.09
N GLU A 146 -3.47 -10.52 19.77
CA GLU A 146 -2.29 -11.13 19.12
C GLU A 146 -1.17 -10.09 18.89
N CYS A 147 -1.02 -9.12 19.80
CA CYS A 147 0.01 -8.09 19.68
C CYS A 147 1.41 -8.72 19.75
N ARG A 148 2.25 -8.41 18.76
CA ARG A 148 3.63 -8.91 18.66
C ARG A 148 4.60 -8.26 19.67
N GLY A 149 4.15 -7.25 20.41
CA GLY A 149 4.95 -6.49 21.39
C GLY A 149 5.93 -5.49 20.79
N THR A 150 6.17 -5.52 19.47
CA THR A 150 7.05 -4.59 18.75
C THR A 150 6.42 -4.13 17.43
N LEU A 151 6.79 -2.94 16.96
CA LEU A 151 6.43 -2.44 15.62
C LEU A 151 7.20 -3.17 14.51
N LEU A 152 8.28 -3.89 14.86
CA LEU A 152 9.10 -4.61 13.90
C LEU A 152 8.38 -5.88 13.41
N THR A 153 8.35 -6.05 12.10
CA THR A 153 7.81 -7.23 11.44
C THR A 153 8.72 -8.42 11.71
N PRO A 154 8.18 -9.59 12.13
CA PRO A 154 8.95 -10.83 12.24
C PRO A 154 9.68 -11.15 10.93
N LYS A 155 10.95 -11.57 11.04
CA LYS A 155 11.81 -11.79 9.85
C LYS A 155 11.29 -12.91 8.94
N ASP A 156 10.70 -13.93 9.52
CA ASP A 156 10.08 -15.04 8.79
C ASP A 156 8.83 -14.59 8.01
N GLU A 157 8.02 -13.68 8.57
CA GLU A 157 6.91 -13.06 7.86
C GLU A 157 7.38 -12.20 6.69
N ASP A 158 8.43 -11.41 6.88
CA ASP A 158 9.05 -10.61 5.80
C ASP A 158 9.52 -11.50 4.64
N GLU A 159 10.25 -12.58 4.94
CA GLU A 159 10.69 -13.54 3.93
C GLU A 159 9.52 -14.19 3.16
N GLN A 160 8.41 -14.48 3.85
CA GLN A 160 7.19 -14.97 3.20
C GLN A 160 6.53 -13.90 2.32
N LYS A 161 6.41 -12.65 2.80
CA LYS A 161 5.86 -11.52 2.05
C LYS A 161 6.70 -11.26 0.78
N LYS A 162 8.04 -11.28 0.87
CA LYS A 162 8.97 -11.17 -0.27
C LYS A 162 8.77 -12.30 -1.29
N LYS A 163 8.63 -13.56 -0.85
CA LYS A 163 8.35 -14.70 -1.73
C LYS A 163 7.02 -14.55 -2.46
N LYS A 164 5.96 -14.13 -1.76
CA LYS A 164 4.63 -13.87 -2.34
C LYS A 164 4.67 -12.72 -3.36
N LYS A 165 5.30 -11.58 -3.04
CA LYS A 165 5.50 -10.45 -3.99
C LYS A 165 6.23 -10.90 -5.25
N LYS A 166 7.32 -11.68 -5.12
CA LYS A 166 8.06 -12.24 -6.28
C LYS A 166 7.19 -13.17 -7.14
N ALA A 167 6.36 -14.00 -6.52
CA ALA A 167 5.43 -14.87 -7.24
C ALA A 167 4.35 -14.08 -8.00
N LYS A 168 3.76 -13.05 -7.37
CA LYS A 168 2.76 -12.15 -8.00
C LYS A 168 3.34 -11.42 -9.21
N LYS A 169 4.51 -10.76 -9.06
CA LYS A 169 5.20 -10.08 -10.17
C LYS A 169 5.50 -11.03 -11.34
N LYS A 170 5.94 -12.27 -11.06
CA LYS A 170 6.15 -13.31 -12.09
C LYS A 170 4.84 -13.70 -12.80
N ALA A 171 3.74 -13.84 -12.07
CA ALA A 171 2.45 -14.20 -12.65
C ALA A 171 1.86 -13.07 -13.53
N GLU A 172 1.99 -11.82 -13.10
CA GLU A 172 1.56 -10.64 -13.86
C GLU A 172 2.35 -10.48 -15.14
N LYS A 173 3.69 -10.64 -15.09
CA LYS A 173 4.55 -10.63 -16.28
C LYS A 173 4.14 -11.70 -17.29
N LYS A 174 3.95 -12.95 -16.84
CA LYS A 174 3.47 -14.05 -17.72
C LYS A 174 2.10 -13.76 -18.34
N LYS A 175 1.18 -13.14 -17.59
CA LYS A 175 -0.14 -12.74 -18.13
C LYS A 175 -0.01 -11.64 -19.17
N ALA A 176 0.86 -10.65 -18.96
CA ALA A 176 1.13 -9.58 -19.92
C ALA A 176 1.73 -10.13 -21.23
N GLU A 177 2.78 -10.95 -21.15
CA GLU A 177 3.44 -11.60 -22.30
C GLU A 177 2.44 -12.44 -23.11
N LYS A 178 1.60 -13.24 -22.44
CA LYS A 178 0.56 -14.05 -23.11
C LYS A 178 -0.52 -13.19 -23.78
N LYS A 179 -0.84 -12.02 -23.22
CA LYS A 179 -1.81 -11.07 -23.78
C LYS A 179 -1.23 -10.35 -25.01
N GLU A 180 0.07 -10.06 -25.01
CA GLU A 180 0.78 -9.50 -26.16
C GLU A 180 0.92 -10.52 -27.30
N ALA A 181 1.31 -11.76 -27.00
CA ALA A 181 1.39 -12.84 -27.99
C ALA A 181 0.05 -13.06 -28.70
N LYS A 182 -1.06 -13.19 -27.94
CA LYS A 182 -2.41 -13.31 -28.52
C LYS A 182 -2.84 -12.10 -29.35
N LYS A 183 -2.38 -10.89 -29.00
CA LYS A 183 -2.66 -9.66 -29.76
C LYS A 183 -1.85 -9.61 -31.05
N ALA A 184 -0.64 -10.17 -31.07
CA ALA A 184 0.19 -10.30 -32.26
C ALA A 184 -0.39 -11.34 -33.24
N GLU A 185 -0.81 -12.51 -32.76
CA GLU A 185 -1.47 -13.54 -33.57
C GLU A 185 -2.74 -13.00 -34.25
N LYS A 186 -3.66 -12.41 -33.49
CA LYS A 186 -4.88 -11.79 -34.06
C LYS A 186 -4.61 -10.69 -35.09
N LYS A 187 -3.48 -9.96 -34.98
CA LYS A 187 -3.09 -8.94 -35.96
C LYS A 187 -2.52 -9.58 -37.23
N ALA A 188 -1.81 -10.70 -37.12
CA ALA A 188 -1.30 -11.45 -38.26
C ALA A 188 -2.44 -12.09 -39.06
N ASP A 189 -3.40 -12.72 -38.38
CA ASP A 189 -4.57 -13.35 -39.01
C ASP A 189 -5.42 -12.33 -39.79
N LYS A 190 -5.74 -11.18 -39.17
CA LYS A 190 -6.46 -10.08 -39.85
C LYS A 190 -5.71 -9.51 -41.06
N LYS A 191 -4.38 -9.58 -41.08
CA LYS A 191 -3.56 -9.09 -42.19
C LYS A 191 -3.48 -10.12 -43.32
N ALA A 192 -3.57 -11.41 -43.00
CA ALA A 192 -3.67 -12.49 -43.97
C ALA A 192 -5.04 -12.50 -44.68
N GLU A 193 -6.15 -12.39 -43.93
CA GLU A 193 -7.50 -12.30 -44.51
C GLU A 193 -7.67 -11.09 -45.46
N LYS A 194 -7.06 -9.94 -45.12
CA LYS A 194 -7.11 -8.75 -45.98
C LYS A 194 -6.29 -8.89 -47.26
N LYS A 195 -5.29 -9.79 -47.30
CA LYS A 195 -4.47 -10.06 -48.49
C LYS A 195 -5.15 -11.05 -49.42
N SER A 196 -5.82 -12.08 -48.91
CA SER A 196 -6.60 -13.03 -49.72
C SER A 196 -7.80 -12.35 -50.39
N ALA A 197 -8.56 -11.52 -49.67
CA ALA A 197 -9.69 -10.76 -50.24
C ALA A 197 -9.31 -9.73 -51.33
N LYS A 198 -8.02 -9.37 -51.42
CA LYS A 198 -7.50 -8.44 -52.45
C LYS A 198 -6.99 -9.18 -53.70
N LYS A 199 -6.73 -10.49 -53.60
CA LYS A 199 -6.25 -11.33 -54.69
C LYS A 199 -7.42 -11.92 -55.51
N ASP A 200 -8.52 -12.26 -54.87
CA ASP A 200 -9.76 -12.69 -55.57
C ASP A 200 -10.43 -11.60 -56.41
N LYS A 201 -10.00 -10.33 -56.26
CA LYS A 201 -10.56 -9.18 -56.99
C LYS A 201 -9.75 -8.79 -58.23
N SER A 202 -8.62 -9.44 -58.50
CA SER A 202 -7.75 -9.17 -59.65
C SER A 202 -7.78 -10.25 -60.74
N ASP A 203 -8.51 -11.35 -60.54
CA ASP A 203 -8.65 -12.46 -61.51
C ASP A 203 -10.02 -12.44 -62.24
N LYS A 204 -10.69 -11.27 -62.31
CA LYS A 204 -12.04 -11.14 -62.90
C LYS A 204 -12.17 -10.10 -64.02
N ASP A 205 -11.05 -9.66 -64.58
CA ASP A 205 -10.97 -8.84 -65.81
C ASP A 205 -10.28 -9.64 -66.92
#